data_AF-U5QKW0-F1
#
_entry.id   AF-U5QKW0-F1
#
_cell.length_a   1.000
_cell.length_b   1.000
_cell.length_c   1.000
_cell.angle_alpha   90.00
_cell.angle_beta   90.00
_cell.angle_gamma   90.00
#
_symmetry.space_group_name_H-M   'P 1'
#
loop_
_entity.id
_entity.type
_entity.pdbx_description
1 polymer ?
#
loop_
_entity_poly.entity_id
_entity_poly.type
_entity_poly.pdbx_seq_one_letter_code
_entity_poly.pdbx_strand_id
1 'polypeptide(L)' 'MNETRSLDQIEWDNPGFWLTCRYDREGAEYAIIYRDRQGERRHVHCRSKDQLQVLIDRLRAAHHSG' A
#
# COMPACT_ATOMS: atom_id res chain seq x y z
N MET A 1 -19.13 1.76 4.85
CA MET A 1 -18.21 2.29 3.82
C MET A 1 -17.59 1.10 3.10
N ASN A 2 -17.64 1.03 1.77
CA ASN A 2 -17.10 -0.10 0.99
C ASN A 2 -15.58 -0.09 1.04
N GLU A 3 -14.96 -1.16 1.54
CA GLU A 3 -13.52 -1.23 1.77
C GLU A 3 -12.68 -1.10 0.49
N THR A 4 -13.19 -1.56 -0.64
CA THR A 4 -12.55 -1.42 -1.96
C THR A 4 -12.44 0.05 -2.38
N ARG A 5 -13.50 0.85 -2.16
CA ARG A 5 -13.49 2.30 -2.46
C ARG A 5 -12.42 3.06 -1.67
N SER A 6 -12.06 2.57 -0.48
CA SER A 6 -10.97 3.16 0.30
C SER A 6 -9.61 2.87 -0.30
N LEU A 7 -9.39 1.72 -0.94
CA LEU A 7 -8.11 1.38 -1.57
C LEU A 7 -7.94 2.11 -2.89
N ASP A 8 -8.99 2.18 -3.73
CA ASP A 8 -8.96 2.93 -4.99
C ASP A 8 -8.59 4.41 -4.76
N GLN A 9 -9.14 5.03 -3.71
CA GLN A 9 -8.81 6.41 -3.35
C GLN A 9 -7.34 6.54 -2.93
N ILE A 10 -6.83 5.61 -2.12
CA ILE A 10 -5.43 5.64 -1.69
C ILE A 10 -4.50 5.40 -2.87
N GLU A 11 -4.81 4.50 -3.81
CA GLU A 11 -4.03 4.32 -5.05
C GLU A 11 -4.03 5.60 -5.90
N TRP A 12 -5.19 6.26 -6.02
CA TRP A 12 -5.29 7.54 -6.73
C TRP A 12 -4.41 8.63 -6.13
N ASP A 13 -4.39 8.74 -4.80
CA ASP A 13 -3.55 9.71 -4.08
C ASP A 13 -2.05 9.33 -4.12
N ASN A 14 -1.69 8.12 -4.56
CA ASN A 14 -0.35 7.55 -4.50
C ASN A 14 0.06 6.92 -5.84
N PRO A 15 0.28 7.72 -6.91
CA PRO A 15 0.66 7.20 -8.20
C PRO A 15 1.99 6.43 -8.13
N GLY A 16 1.98 5.20 -8.66
CA GLY A 16 3.13 4.27 -8.60
C GLY A 16 3.07 3.25 -7.47
N PHE A 17 2.07 3.35 -6.59
CA PHE A 17 1.72 2.33 -5.62
C PHE A 17 0.42 1.64 -6.05
N TRP A 18 0.41 0.32 -6.00
CA TRP A 18 -0.79 -0.50 -6.18
C TRP A 18 -1.15 -1.16 -4.86
N LEU A 19 -2.43 -1.22 -4.55
CA LEU A 19 -2.94 -1.77 -3.30
C LEU A 19 -3.77 -3.00 -3.59
N THR A 20 -3.59 -4.04 -2.78
CA THR A 20 -4.46 -5.21 -2.81
C THR A 20 -4.93 -5.54 -1.41
N CYS A 21 -6.12 -6.09 -1.32
CA CYS A 21 -6.69 -6.63 -0.09
C CYS A 21 -7.22 -8.03 -0.38
N ARG A 22 -6.82 -8.98 0.46
CA ARG A 22 -7.37 -10.34 0.47
C ARG A 22 -7.94 -10.62 1.85
N TYR A 23 -9.03 -11.37 1.89
CA TYR A 23 -9.59 -11.86 3.15
C TYR A 23 -9.21 -13.33 3.28
N ASP A 24 -8.58 -13.69 4.40
CA ASP A 24 -8.27 -15.06 4.77
C ASP A 24 -9.01 -15.47 6.05
N ARG A 25 -8.71 -16.64 6.60
CA ARG A 25 -9.34 -17.13 7.84
C ARG A 25 -8.97 -16.34 9.10
N GLU A 26 -7.85 -15.63 9.09
CA GLU A 26 -7.35 -14.79 10.20
C GLU A 26 -7.87 -13.35 10.11
N GLY A 27 -8.28 -12.87 8.93
CA GLY A 27 -8.86 -11.55 8.73
C GLY A 27 -8.55 -10.94 7.36
N ALA A 28 -8.45 -9.62 7.31
CA ALA A 28 -8.02 -8.91 6.10
C ALA A 28 -6.49 -8.80 6.07
N GLU A 29 -5.87 -9.25 4.99
CA GLU A 29 -4.48 -8.96 4.65
C GLU A 29 -4.43 -7.93 3.53
N TYR A 30 -3.66 -6.88 3.74
CA TYR A 30 -3.43 -5.82 2.77
C TYR A 30 -2.00 -5.91 2.23
N ALA A 31 -1.79 -5.55 0.98
CA ALA A 31 -0.46 -5.45 0.41
C ALA A 31 -0.29 -4.17 -0.42
N ILE A 32 0.92 -3.60 -0.35
CA ILE A 32 1.38 -2.50 -1.19
C ILE A 32 2.38 -3.06 -2.18
N ILE A 33 2.19 -2.75 -3.46
CA ILE A 33 3.08 -3.10 -4.54
C ILE A 33 3.64 -1.80 -5.11
N TYR A 34 4.95 -1.68 -5.24
CA TYR A 34 5.59 -0.49 -5.80
C TYR A 34 6.90 -0.84 -6.52
N ARG A 35 7.44 0.08 -7.31
CA ARG A 35 8.80 -0.04 -7.85
C ARG A 35 9.77 0.73 -6.98
N ASP A 36 10.86 0.10 -6.57
CA ASP A 36 11.93 0.78 -5.84
C ASP A 36 12.81 1.63 -6.78
N ARG A 37 13.80 2.33 -6.21
CA ARG A 37 14.72 3.19 -6.98
C ARG A 37 15.58 2.43 -7.99
N GLN A 38 15.69 1.10 -7.87
CA GLN A 38 16.41 0.24 -8.81
C GLN A 38 15.48 -0.29 -9.91
N GLY A 39 14.18 0.07 -9.88
CA GLY A 39 13.16 -0.41 -10.80
C GLY A 39 12.56 -1.76 -10.40
N GLU A 40 12.98 -2.33 -9.28
CA GLU A 40 12.53 -3.64 -8.83
C GLU A 40 11.15 -3.55 -8.17
N ARG A 41 10.28 -4.51 -8.49
CA ARG A 41 8.93 -4.56 -7.94
C ARG A 41 8.98 -5.12 -6.51
N ARG A 42 8.63 -4.29 -5.54
CA ARG A 42 8.52 -4.64 -4.12
C ARG A 42 7.07 -4.86 -3.73
N HIS A 43 6.88 -5.79 -2.79
CA HIS A 43 5.59 -6.15 -2.24
C HIS A 43 5.74 -6.13 -0.72
N VAL A 44 4.86 -5.41 -0.03
CA VAL A 44 4.87 -5.31 1.42
C VAL A 44 3.49 -5.67 1.94
N HIS A 45 3.43 -6.72 2.75
CA HIS A 45 2.19 -7.20 3.35
C HIS A 45 1.99 -6.58 4.73
N CYS A 46 0.75 -6.31 5.08
CA CYS A 46 0.36 -5.84 6.41
C CYS A 46 -1.02 -6.36 6.80
N ARG A 47 -1.28 -6.44 8.10
CA ARG A 47 -2.50 -7.06 8.65
C ARG A 47 -3.59 -6.03 8.97
N SER A 48 -3.35 -4.74 8.72
CA SER A 48 -4.32 -3.68 9.00
C SER A 48 -4.12 -2.47 8.11
N LYS A 49 -5.18 -1.67 7.95
CA LYS A 49 -5.14 -0.39 7.22
C LYS A 49 -4.23 0.64 7.88
N ASP A 50 -4.15 0.67 9.21
CA ASP A 50 -3.22 1.56 9.91
C ASP A 50 -1.77 1.26 9.56
N GLN A 51 -1.39 -0.03 9.50
CA GLN A 51 -0.07 -0.42 9.02
C GLN A 51 0.15 -0.05 7.55
N LEU A 52 -0.87 -0.21 6.71
CA LEU A 52 -0.84 0.19 5.30
C LEU A 52 -0.54 1.68 5.15
N GLN A 53 -1.25 2.52 5.89
CA GLN A 53 -1.09 3.98 5.87
C GLN A 53 0.32 4.38 6.33
N VAL A 54 0.79 3.83 7.45
CA VAL A 54 2.16 4.09 7.96
C VAL A 54 3.22 3.71 6.93
N LEU A 55 3.04 2.60 6.20
CA LEU A 55 3.96 2.20 5.14
C LEU A 55 3.96 3.17 3.97
N ILE A 56 2.78 3.63 3.53
CA ILE A 56 2.66 4.64 2.46
C ILE A 56 3.36 5.94 2.85
N ASP A 57 3.15 6.43 4.08
CA ASP A 57 3.78 7.66 4.57
C ASP A 57 5.30 7.54 4.61
N ARG A 58 5.83 6.38 5.03
CA ARG A 58 7.28 6.10 5.01
C ARG A 58 7.83 6.07 3.59
N LEU A 59 7.13 5.43 2.65
CA LEU A 59 7.54 5.35 1.25
C LEU A 59 7.52 6.73 0.58
N ARG A 60 6.53 7.57 0.87
CA ARG A 60 6.47 8.97 0.44
C ARG A 60 7.65 9.78 0.97
N ALA A 61 7.95 9.69 2.27
CA ALA A 61 9.08 10.40 2.87
C ALA A 61 10.43 9.99 2.23
N ALA A 62 10.60 8.70 1.94
CA ALA A 62 11.77 8.20 1.24
C ALA A 62 11.84 8.67 -0.23
N HIS A 63 10.71 8.92 -0.88
CA HIS A 63 10.66 9.38 -2.28
C HIS A 63 10.92 10.89 -2.40
N HIS A 64 10.45 11.71 -1.46
CA HIS A 64 10.67 13.17 -1.44
C HIS A 64 12.07 13.60 -1.01
N SER A 65 12.83 12.71 -0.38
CA SER A 65 14.20 13.00 0.11
C SER A 65 15.29 12.62 -0.92
N GLY A 66 14.93 12.44 -2.19
CA GLY A 66 15.81 12.02 -3.29
C GLY A 66 16.11 13.14 -4.27
#